data_AF-A0A9D5JN22-F1
#
_entry.id   AF-A0A9D5JN22-F1
#
_cell.length_a   1.000
_cell.length_b   1.000
_cell.length_c   1.000
_cell.angle_alpha   90.00
_cell.angle_beta   90.00
_cell.angle_gamma   90.00
#
_symmetry.space_group_name_H-M   'P 1'
#
loop_
_entity.id
_entity.type
_entity.pdbx_description
1 polymer ?
#
loop_
_entity_poly.entity_id
_entity_poly.type
_entity_poly.pdbx_seq_one_letter_code
_entity_poly.pdbx_strand_id
1 'polypeptide(L)'
;MQESALRKKAPLLTILLSALPGFSHIYLGRIKKGLSLLVIDTGMVLTLIFADSYIMTVIMVNIYFFTFLPACIETYQISKYGKGRTVTESRWYVVVLLLSTGFSALPLLWQSSLFSRKAKIGWTVAVPVLAVIFFTFLIRYWSVIETFFGSLFSR
;
A
#
# COMPACT_ATOMS: atom_id res chain seq x y z
N MET A 1 -25.56 -1.30 -24.48
CA MET A 1 -25.39 -2.76 -24.71
C MET A 1 -24.02 -3.33 -24.31
N GLN A 2 -23.09 -2.55 -23.71
CA GLN A 2 -21.74 -3.02 -23.36
C GLN A 2 -21.60 -3.49 -21.89
N GLU A 3 -22.62 -3.26 -21.06
CA GLU A 3 -22.63 -3.57 -19.62
C GLU A 3 -22.93 -5.06 -19.29
N SER A 4 -23.62 -5.77 -20.17
CA SER A 4 -24.10 -7.14 -19.89
C SER A 4 -23.03 -8.24 -20.08
N ALA A 5 -21.95 -7.95 -20.81
CA ALA A 5 -20.86 -8.93 -21.04
C ALA A 5 -19.85 -9.02 -19.88
N LEU A 6 -19.79 -8.03 -18.98
CA LEU A 6 -18.84 -8.00 -17.85
C LEU A 6 -19.31 -8.82 -16.64
N ARG A 7 -20.53 -9.37 -16.66
CA ARG A 7 -21.15 -10.06 -15.52
C ARG A 7 -20.69 -11.52 -15.34
N LYS A 8 -19.92 -12.07 -16.28
CA LYS A 8 -19.23 -13.38 -16.17
C LYS A 8 -17.71 -13.20 -16.23
N LYS A 9 -17.13 -12.45 -15.30
CA LYS A 9 -15.66 -12.39 -15.18
C LYS A 9 -15.16 -13.66 -14.49
N ALA A 10 -14.27 -14.40 -15.15
CA ALA A 10 -13.74 -15.65 -14.62
C ALA A 10 -12.90 -15.35 -13.37
N PRO A 11 -13.20 -15.96 -12.21
CA PRO A 11 -12.43 -15.73 -10.99
C PRO A 11 -10.95 -16.07 -11.16
N LEU A 12 -10.63 -17.05 -12.01
CA LEU A 12 -9.25 -17.41 -12.34
C LEU A 12 -8.50 -16.31 -13.09
N LEU A 13 -9.13 -15.60 -14.04
CA LEU A 13 -8.50 -14.45 -14.71
C LEU A 13 -8.28 -13.31 -13.73
N THR A 14 -9.23 -13.08 -12.84
CA THR A 14 -9.13 -12.06 -11.79
C THR A 14 -8.00 -12.36 -10.79
N ILE A 15 -7.79 -13.64 -10.45
CA ILE A 15 -6.70 -14.10 -9.56
C ILE A 15 -5.35 -14.08 -10.29
N LEU A 16 -5.30 -14.51 -11.55
CA LEU A 16 -4.09 -14.45 -12.35
C LEU A 16 -3.63 -12.98 -12.53
N LEU A 17 -4.61 -12.09 -12.70
CA LEU A 17 -4.38 -10.64 -12.81
C LEU A 17 -4.17 -9.96 -11.44
N SER A 18 -4.45 -10.63 -10.32
CA SER A 18 -4.14 -10.11 -8.99
C SER A 18 -2.68 -10.25 -8.61
N ALA A 19 -1.85 -10.88 -9.43
CA ALA A 19 -0.39 -10.89 -9.25
C ALA A 19 0.20 -9.47 -9.21
N LEU A 20 -0.44 -8.50 -9.89
CA LEU A 20 -0.17 -7.07 -9.80
C LEU A 20 -1.34 -6.40 -9.05
N PRO A 21 -1.18 -6.05 -7.76
CA PRO A 21 -2.26 -5.44 -7.00
C PRO A 21 -2.66 -4.10 -7.65
N GLY A 22 -3.91 -4.02 -8.11
CA GLY A 22 -4.46 -2.85 -8.82
C GLY A 22 -5.06 -3.19 -10.18
N PHE A 23 -4.43 -4.07 -10.96
CA PHE A 23 -5.04 -4.57 -12.21
C PHE A 23 -6.30 -5.40 -11.95
N SER A 24 -6.31 -6.15 -10.85
CA SER A 24 -7.46 -6.93 -10.39
C SER A 24 -8.73 -6.06 -10.18
N HIS A 25 -8.57 -4.86 -9.64
CA HIS A 25 -9.67 -3.92 -9.41
C HIS A 25 -10.11 -3.17 -10.67
N ILE A 26 -9.17 -2.87 -11.59
CA ILE A 26 -9.49 -2.31 -12.92
C ILE A 26 -10.33 -3.32 -13.71
N TYR A 27 -9.97 -4.61 -13.66
CA TYR A 27 -10.72 -5.65 -14.34
C TYR A 27 -12.16 -5.75 -13.83
N LEU A 28 -12.42 -5.48 -12.56
CA LEU A 28 -13.77 -5.43 -11.97
C LEU A 28 -14.54 -4.12 -12.28
N GLY A 29 -13.99 -3.23 -13.11
CA GLY A 29 -14.60 -1.93 -13.46
C GLY A 29 -14.36 -0.82 -12.44
N ARG A 30 -13.59 -1.06 -11.38
CA ARG A 30 -13.28 -0.08 -10.32
C ARG A 30 -11.96 0.65 -10.61
N ILE A 31 -11.92 1.35 -11.75
CA ILE A 31 -10.70 1.98 -12.29
C ILE A 31 -10.03 2.91 -11.28
N LYS A 32 -10.81 3.73 -10.55
CA LYS A 32 -10.27 4.68 -9.56
C LYS A 32 -9.46 3.97 -8.47
N LYS A 33 -10.03 2.94 -7.84
CA LYS A 33 -9.37 2.16 -6.78
C LYS A 33 -8.18 1.37 -7.33
N GLY A 34 -8.35 0.76 -8.51
CA GLY A 34 -7.28 0.02 -9.16
C GLY A 34 -6.06 0.89 -9.49
N LEU A 35 -6.26 2.11 -9.98
CA LEU A 35 -5.19 3.08 -10.21
C LEU A 35 -4.44 3.47 -8.92
N SER A 36 -5.16 3.70 -7.82
CA SER A 36 -4.49 4.02 -6.54
C SER A 36 -3.65 2.86 -6.02
N LEU A 37 -4.15 1.63 -6.16
CA LEU A 37 -3.37 0.44 -5.80
C LEU A 37 -2.18 0.25 -6.72
N LEU A 38 -2.29 0.54 -8.01
CA LEU A 38 -1.14 0.52 -8.94
C LEU A 38 -0.06 1.53 -8.57
N VAL A 39 -0.44 2.74 -8.13
CA VAL A 39 0.54 3.74 -7.66
C VAL A 39 1.26 3.26 -6.41
N ILE A 40 0.53 2.65 -5.47
CA ILE A 40 1.11 2.05 -4.27
C ILE A 40 2.07 0.90 -4.63
N ASP A 41 1.62 0.00 -5.50
CA ASP A 41 2.36 -1.18 -5.97
C ASP A 41 3.65 -0.77 -6.69
N THR A 42 3.54 0.13 -7.65
CA THR A 42 4.69 0.64 -8.42
C THR A 42 5.69 1.34 -7.49
N GLY A 43 5.21 2.13 -6.52
CA GLY A 43 6.07 2.78 -5.54
C GLY A 43 6.84 1.79 -4.65
N MET A 44 6.20 0.71 -4.21
CA MET A 44 6.86 -0.35 -3.45
C MET A 44 7.87 -1.13 -4.29
N VAL A 45 7.51 -1.53 -5.51
CA VAL A 45 8.41 -2.26 -6.42
C VAL A 45 9.63 -1.41 -6.74
N LEU A 46 9.45 -0.11 -6.99
CA LEU A 46 10.56 0.81 -7.22
C LEU A 46 11.48 0.90 -6.00
N THR A 47 10.91 0.99 -4.80
CA THR A 47 11.67 1.02 -3.54
C THR A 47 12.46 -0.27 -3.32
N LEU A 48 11.89 -1.43 -3.66
CA LEU A 48 12.56 -2.73 -3.61
C LEU A 48 13.72 -2.84 -4.61
N ILE A 49 13.57 -2.31 -5.83
CA ILE A 49 14.63 -2.32 -6.85
C ILE A 49 15.86 -1.52 -6.39
N PHE A 50 15.65 -0.41 -5.69
CA PHE A 50 16.72 0.43 -5.14
C PHE A 50 17.14 0.03 -3.71
N ALA A 51 16.58 -1.04 -3.14
CA ALA A 51 16.93 -1.49 -1.81
C ALA A 51 18.23 -2.30 -1.84
N ASP A 52 19.34 -1.68 -1.43
CA ASP A 52 20.65 -2.35 -1.37
C ASP A 52 20.86 -3.20 -0.09
N SER A 53 19.98 -3.07 0.90
CA SER A 53 20.11 -3.76 2.19
C SER A 53 19.13 -4.93 2.32
N TYR A 54 19.63 -6.09 2.73
CA TYR A 54 18.82 -7.28 3.05
C TYR A 54 17.73 -6.97 4.09
N ILE A 55 18.04 -6.14 5.09
CA ILE A 55 17.08 -5.74 6.13
C ILE A 55 15.94 -4.91 5.53
N MET A 56 16.26 -3.97 4.63
CA MET A 56 15.26 -3.17 3.92
C MET A 56 14.36 -4.05 3.05
N THR A 57 14.94 -5.01 2.33
CA THR A 57 14.19 -5.96 1.50
C THR A 57 13.23 -6.80 2.33
N VAL A 58 13.67 -7.33 3.48
CA VAL A 58 12.80 -8.10 4.39
C VAL A 58 11.66 -7.23 4.90
N ILE A 59 11.92 -6.00 5.37
CA ILE A 59 10.88 -5.08 5.85
C ILE A 59 9.87 -4.76 4.75
N MET A 60 10.35 -4.47 3.53
CA MET A 60 9.50 -4.12 2.40
C MET A 60 8.64 -5.30 1.93
N VAL A 61 9.17 -6.52 1.90
CA VAL A 61 8.39 -7.72 1.56
C VAL A 61 7.27 -7.96 2.59
N ASN A 62 7.53 -7.71 3.88
CA ASN A 62 6.48 -7.79 4.90
C ASN A 62 5.37 -6.76 4.67
N ILE A 63 5.73 -5.49 4.41
CA ILE A 63 4.77 -4.42 4.12
C ILE A 63 3.97 -4.73 2.84
N TYR A 64 4.62 -5.28 1.81
CA TYR A 64 3.98 -5.72 0.59
C TYR A 64 2.91 -6.77 0.87
N PHE A 65 3.21 -7.76 1.72
CA PHE A 65 2.26 -8.80 2.10
C PHE A 65 1.00 -8.22 2.76
N PHE A 66 1.16 -7.21 3.64
CA PHE A 66 0.04 -6.51 4.29
C PHE A 66 -0.83 -5.71 3.32
N THR A 67 -0.28 -5.26 2.19
CA THR A 67 -1.01 -4.48 1.18
C THR A 67 -1.67 -5.39 0.13
N PHE A 68 -0.95 -6.44 -0.28
CA PHE A 68 -1.33 -7.37 -1.34
C PHE A 68 -2.45 -8.33 -0.90
N LEU A 69 -2.30 -8.98 0.26
CA LEU A 69 -3.29 -9.96 0.74
C LEU A 69 -4.73 -9.42 0.83
N PRO A 70 -5.00 -8.27 1.47
CA PRO A 70 -6.37 -7.76 1.58
C PRO A 70 -6.95 -7.35 0.23
N ALA A 71 -6.14 -6.83 -0.70
CA ALA A 71 -6.56 -6.51 -2.06
C ALA A 71 -6.95 -7.77 -2.85
N CYS A 72 -6.18 -8.85 -2.72
CA CYS A 72 -6.48 -10.15 -3.30
C CYS A 72 -7.75 -10.77 -2.71
N ILE A 73 -7.90 -10.74 -1.39
CA ILE A 73 -9.09 -11.26 -0.68
C ILE A 73 -10.34 -10.47 -1.09
N GLU A 74 -10.28 -9.13 -1.13
CA GLU A 74 -11.40 -8.28 -1.55
C GLU A 74 -11.81 -8.63 -2.99
N THR A 75 -10.84 -8.70 -3.90
CA THR A 75 -11.09 -9.00 -5.31
C THR A 75 -11.67 -10.41 -5.50
N TYR A 76 -11.15 -11.41 -4.78
CA TYR A 76 -11.68 -12.77 -4.79
C TYR A 76 -13.15 -12.81 -4.33
N GLN A 77 -13.47 -12.14 -3.23
CA GLN A 77 -14.83 -12.07 -2.70
C GLN A 77 -15.78 -11.37 -3.66
N ILE A 78 -15.37 -10.26 -4.29
CA ILE A 78 -16.16 -9.57 -5.31
C ILE A 78 -16.41 -10.49 -6.51
N SER A 79 -15.40 -11.24 -6.95
CA SER A 79 -15.53 -12.12 -8.12
C SER A 79 -16.44 -13.32 -7.87
N LYS A 80 -16.46 -13.88 -6.64
CA LYS A 80 -17.29 -15.06 -6.32
C LYS A 80 -18.70 -14.70 -5.85
N TYR A 81 -18.83 -13.67 -5.02
CA TYR A 81 -20.06 -13.36 -4.29
C TYR A 81 -20.74 -12.06 -4.77
N GLY A 82 -20.12 -11.29 -5.67
CA GLY A 82 -20.64 -10.00 -6.16
C GLY A 82 -20.65 -8.87 -5.11
N LYS A 83 -20.42 -9.21 -3.83
CA LYS A 83 -20.22 -8.31 -2.69
C LYS A 83 -18.95 -8.77 -1.97
N GLY A 84 -17.90 -7.94 -2.00
CA GLY A 84 -16.71 -8.12 -1.17
C GLY A 84 -16.74 -7.18 0.02
N ARG A 85 -16.20 -7.62 1.16
CA ARG A 85 -15.89 -6.69 2.25
C ARG A 85 -14.81 -5.74 1.77
N THR A 86 -15.07 -4.45 1.85
CA THR A 86 -14.09 -3.42 1.54
C THR A 86 -13.13 -3.28 2.71
N VAL A 87 -12.25 -4.27 2.89
CA VAL A 87 -11.16 -4.20 3.90
C VAL A 87 -10.33 -2.94 3.70
N THR A 88 -10.14 -2.56 2.43
CA THR A 88 -9.49 -1.34 1.96
C THR A 88 -10.24 -0.05 2.32
N GLU A 89 -11.50 -0.12 2.75
CA GLU A 89 -12.29 1.01 3.28
C GLU A 89 -12.30 1.06 4.80
N SER A 90 -11.53 0.23 5.52
CA SER A 90 -11.36 0.46 6.95
C SER A 90 -10.51 1.71 7.19
N ARG A 91 -10.98 2.65 8.02
CA ARG A 91 -10.19 3.84 8.43
C ARG A 91 -8.82 3.44 8.94
N TRP A 92 -8.79 2.41 9.78
CA TRP A 92 -7.57 1.88 10.38
C TRP A 92 -6.63 1.30 9.35
N TYR A 93 -7.16 0.59 8.36
CA TYR A 93 -6.35 0.04 7.29
C TYR A 93 -5.66 1.16 6.51
N VAL A 94 -6.39 2.23 6.15
CA VAL A 94 -5.79 3.38 5.47
C VAL A 94 -4.73 4.05 6.32
N VAL A 95 -4.95 4.23 7.64
CA VAL A 95 -3.95 4.82 8.54
C VAL A 95 -2.71 3.94 8.66
N VAL A 96 -2.87 2.62 8.85
CA VAL A 96 -1.75 1.67 8.94
C VAL A 96 -0.95 1.69 7.65
N LEU A 97 -1.62 1.71 6.49
CA LEU A 97 -0.98 1.73 5.18
C LEU A 97 -0.28 3.06 4.90
N LEU A 98 -0.85 4.17 5.38
CA LEU A 98 -0.24 5.50 5.32
C LEU A 98 1.01 5.59 6.21
N LEU A 99 1.00 4.95 7.37
CA LEU A 99 2.15 4.88 8.27
C LEU A 99 3.24 3.93 7.75
N SER A 100 2.87 2.79 7.15
CA SER A 100 3.84 1.80 6.67
C SER A 100 4.41 2.12 5.29
N THR A 101 3.58 2.64 4.39
CA THR A 101 3.95 2.89 2.98
C THR A 101 4.24 4.37 2.71
N GLY A 102 3.97 5.25 3.68
CA GLY A 102 4.25 6.67 3.59
C GLY A 102 3.43 7.37 2.50
N PHE A 103 4.10 8.24 1.75
CA PHE A 103 3.51 9.11 0.72
C PHE A 103 2.74 8.33 -0.36
N SER A 104 3.17 7.10 -0.68
CA SER A 104 2.58 6.29 -1.75
C SER A 104 1.12 5.94 -1.49
N ALA A 105 0.67 5.98 -0.22
CA ALA A 105 -0.71 5.71 0.18
C ALA A 105 -1.68 6.90 0.02
N LEU A 106 -1.17 8.09 -0.33
CA LEU A 106 -2.00 9.31 -0.49
C LEU A 106 -3.11 9.22 -1.53
N PRO A 107 -2.92 8.55 -2.69
CA PRO A 107 -4.01 8.33 -3.65
C PRO A 107 -5.19 7.58 -3.00
N LEU A 108 -4.90 6.61 -2.14
CA LEU A 108 -5.92 5.84 -1.42
C LEU A 108 -6.63 6.69 -0.36
N LEU A 109 -5.89 7.53 0.37
CA LEU A 109 -6.44 8.48 1.34
C LEU A 109 -7.41 9.46 0.66
N TRP A 110 -7.05 9.97 -0.51
CA TRP A 110 -7.88 10.92 -1.25
C TRP A 110 -9.17 10.30 -1.76
N GLN A 111 -9.17 8.99 -2.06
CA GLN A 111 -10.34 8.25 -2.49
C GLN A 111 -11.25 7.81 -1.34
N SER A 112 -10.73 7.74 -0.12
CA SER A 112 -11.53 7.38 1.05
C SER A 112 -12.58 8.47 1.34
N SER A 113 -13.85 8.07 1.45
CA SER A 113 -14.95 8.94 1.91
C SER A 113 -14.92 9.18 3.42
N LEU A 114 -14.08 8.43 4.15
CA LEU A 114 -14.07 8.40 5.61
C LEU A 114 -13.30 9.57 6.23
N PHE A 115 -12.51 10.29 5.43
CA PHE A 115 -11.68 11.40 5.87
C PHE A 115 -12.25 12.71 5.36
N SER A 116 -12.37 13.69 6.28
CA SER A 116 -12.74 15.06 5.94
C SER A 116 -11.71 15.69 5.01
N ARG A 117 -12.12 16.65 4.18
CA ARG A 117 -11.25 17.37 3.25
C ARG A 117 -10.06 18.02 3.97
N LYS A 118 -10.27 18.51 5.19
CA LYS A 118 -9.20 19.05 6.06
C LYS A 118 -8.22 17.96 6.53
N ALA A 119 -8.73 16.78 6.88
CA ALA A 119 -7.89 15.65 7.30
C ALA A 119 -7.02 15.13 6.15
N LYS A 120 -7.56 15.05 4.93
CA LYS A 120 -6.81 14.67 3.73
C LYS A 120 -5.61 15.59 3.50
N ILE A 121 -5.84 16.90 3.57
CA ILE A 121 -4.78 17.91 3.41
C ILE A 121 -3.78 17.83 4.58
N GLY A 122 -4.28 17.68 5.82
CA GLY A 122 -3.41 17.54 7.00
C GLY A 122 -2.45 16.36 6.88
N TRP A 123 -2.96 15.18 6.50
CA TRP A 123 -2.15 13.98 6.31
C TRP A 123 -1.17 14.09 5.12
N THR A 124 -1.53 14.79 4.03
CA THR A 124 -0.60 15.01 2.89
C THR A 124 0.61 15.86 3.27
N VAL A 125 0.49 16.75 4.26
CA VAL A 125 1.58 17.62 4.71
C VAL A 125 2.33 17.00 5.88
N ALA A 126 1.61 16.41 6.84
CA ALA A 126 2.21 15.81 8.04
C ALA A 126 3.13 14.64 7.72
N VAL A 127 2.75 13.75 6.78
CA VAL A 127 3.54 12.55 6.46
C VAL A 127 4.92 12.90 5.86
N PRO A 128 5.02 13.76 4.82
CA PRO A 128 6.32 14.20 4.31
C PRO A 128 7.17 14.92 5.37
N VAL A 129 6.56 15.78 6.19
CA VAL A 129 7.28 16.50 7.25
C VAL A 129 7.86 15.53 8.27
N LEU A 130 7.06 14.56 8.75
CA LEU A 130 7.54 13.53 9.67
C LEU A 130 8.63 12.67 9.04
N ALA A 131 8.52 12.33 7.75
CA ALA A 131 9.55 11.59 7.04
C ALA A 131 10.87 12.38 6.97
N VAL A 132 10.81 13.67 6.62
CA VAL A 132 11.99 14.55 6.60
C VAL A 132 12.62 14.64 7.99
N ILE A 133 11.82 14.85 9.04
CA ILE A 133 12.32 14.89 10.42
C ILE A 133 13.01 13.58 10.78
N PHE A 134 12.38 12.44 10.46
CA PHE A 134 12.92 11.12 10.75
C PHE A 134 14.24 10.84 10.02
N PHE A 135 14.32 11.15 8.72
CA PHE A 135 15.58 11.00 7.97
C PHE A 135 16.67 11.94 8.49
N THR A 136 16.32 13.18 8.82
CA THR A 136 17.28 14.14 9.39
C THR A 136 17.81 13.65 10.74
N PHE A 137 16.94 13.09 11.58
CA PHE A 137 17.31 12.44 12.83
C PHE A 137 18.26 11.26 12.57
N LEU A 138 17.90 10.34 11.68
CA LEU A 138 18.74 9.18 11.36
C LEU A 138 20.15 9.60 10.90
N ILE A 139 20.24 10.57 10.00
CA ILE A 139 21.53 11.08 9.51
C ILE A 139 22.32 11.72 10.65
N ARG A 140 21.65 12.53 11.49
CA ARG A 140 22.31 13.26 12.58
C ARG A 140 22.85 12.35 13.68
N TYR A 141 22.16 11.25 13.95
CA TYR A 141 22.47 10.32 15.02
C TYR A 141 23.04 8.98 14.52
N TRP A 142 23.41 8.89 13.24
CA TRP A 142 23.94 7.68 12.61
C TRP A 142 25.09 7.05 13.40
N SER A 143 26.07 7.85 13.82
CA SER A 143 27.22 7.38 14.60
C SER A 143 26.85 6.76 15.96
N VAL A 144 25.81 7.29 16.62
CA VAL A 144 25.31 6.74 17.90
C VAL A 144 24.61 5.40 17.66
N ILE A 145 23.84 5.31 16.57
CA ILE A 145 23.16 4.09 16.14
C ILE A 145 24.17 2.98 15.83
N GLU A 146 25.23 3.28 15.06
CA GLU A 146 26.30 2.33 14.77
C GLU A 146 26.98 1.80 16.04
N THR A 147 27.28 2.70 16.99
CA THR A 147 27.93 2.31 18.25
C THR A 147 27.02 1.41 19.10
N PHE A 148 25.73 1.76 19.19
CA PHE A 148 24.75 0.97 19.94
C PHE A 148 24.55 -0.43 19.35
N PHE A 149 24.31 -0.52 18.04
CA PHE A 149 24.12 -1.82 17.37
C PHE A 149 25.41 -2.65 17.34
N GLY A 150 26.56 -2.03 17.15
CA GLY A 150 27.87 -2.69 17.27
C GLY A 150 28.06 -3.34 18.63
N SER A 151 27.64 -2.67 19.71
CA SER A 151 27.71 -3.23 21.06
C SER A 151 26.68 -4.34 21.33
N LEU A 152 25.53 -4.31 20.63
CA LEU A 152 24.43 -5.26 20.82
C LEU A 152 24.67 -6.59 20.09
N PHE A 153 25.30 -6.56 18.90
CA PHE A 153 25.63 -7.75 18.09
C PHE A 153 27.03 -8.32 18.37
N SER A 154 27.83 -7.65 19.20
CA SER A 154 29.16 -8.10 19.64
C SER A 154 29.13 -9.06 20.85
N ARG A 155 27.94 -9.36 21.40
CA ARG A 155 27.73 -10.38 22.44
C ARG A 155 27.09 -11.62 21.84
#